data_AF-A0A661KDC6-F1
#
_entry.id   AF-A0A661KDC6-F1
#
_cell.length_a   1.000
_cell.length_b   1.000
_cell.length_c   1.000
_cell.angle_alpha   90.00
_cell.angle_beta   90.00
_cell.angle_gamma   90.00
#
_symmetry.space_group_name_H-M   'P 1'
#
loop_
_entity.id
_entity.type
_entity.pdbx_description
1 polymer ?
#
loop_
_entity_poly.entity_id
_entity_poly.type
_entity_poly.pdbx_seq_one_letter_code
_entity_poly.pdbx_strand_id
1 'polypeptide(L)'
;MGAIVAVTNVVPRECVQIQNFFELGEYEKARKLQYLLTPLAKAVTVKYGIGGLKVAMDLAGYFGGNPRLPLKRPGQEVEDELRRLLLKLKDLKEIK
;
A
#
# COMPACT_ATOMS: atom_id res chain seq x y z
N MET A 1 -19.75 1.71 -0.26
CA MET A 1 -19.05 2.92 0.27
C MET A 1 -17.70 3.01 -0.46
N GLY A 2 -17.31 4.18 -0.96
CA GLY A 2 -16.06 4.37 -1.72
C GLY A 2 -15.01 5.16 -0.92
N ALA A 3 -13.77 5.22 -1.42
CA ALA A 3 -12.69 5.98 -0.81
C ALA A 3 -11.70 6.52 -1.86
N ILE A 4 -11.11 7.69 -1.59
CA ILE A 4 -9.95 8.21 -2.31
C ILE A 4 -8.71 7.85 -1.49
N VAL A 5 -7.96 6.84 -1.95
CA VAL A 5 -6.91 6.20 -1.16
C VAL A 5 -5.58 6.21 -1.93
N ALA A 6 -4.59 6.92 -1.41
CA ALA A 6 -3.28 7.06 -2.06
C ALA A 6 -2.54 5.72 -2.22
N VAL A 7 -2.67 4.80 -1.27
CA VAL A 7 -2.03 3.47 -1.29
C VAL A 7 -2.50 2.60 -2.47
N THR A 8 -3.66 2.91 -3.05
CA THR A 8 -4.19 2.27 -4.26
C THR A 8 -3.25 2.42 -5.46
N ASN A 9 -2.42 3.48 -5.52
CA ASN A 9 -1.40 3.63 -6.56
C ASN A 9 -0.30 2.55 -6.48
N VAL A 10 -0.19 1.87 -5.34
CA VAL A 10 0.80 0.81 -5.08
C VAL A 10 0.14 -0.57 -5.16
N VAL A 11 -1.06 -0.71 -4.59
CA VAL A 11 -1.77 -2.00 -4.42
C VAL A 11 -3.26 -1.88 -4.78
N PRO A 12 -3.58 -1.59 -6.05
CA PRO A 12 -4.96 -1.31 -6.46
C PRO A 12 -5.88 -2.53 -6.31
N ARG A 13 -5.34 -3.73 -6.59
CA ARG A 13 -6.11 -4.99 -6.55
C ARG A 13 -6.61 -5.30 -5.14
N GLU A 14 -5.76 -5.06 -4.14
CA GLU A 14 -6.05 -5.26 -2.72
C GLU A 14 -7.15 -4.31 -2.25
N CYS A 15 -7.10 -3.04 -2.66
CA CYS A 15 -8.12 -2.06 -2.35
C CYS A 15 -9.50 -2.47 -2.92
N VAL A 16 -9.55 -2.89 -4.18
CA VAL A 16 -10.79 -3.38 -4.80
C VAL A 16 -11.28 -4.67 -4.12
N GLN A 17 -10.38 -5.57 -3.74
CA GLN A 17 -10.77 -6.80 -3.04
C GLN A 17 -11.45 -6.54 -1.69
N ILE A 18 -11.02 -5.52 -0.94
CA ILE A 18 -11.70 -5.12 0.31
C ILE A 18 -13.13 -4.71 0.03
N GLN A 19 -13.35 -3.88 -1.00
CA GLN A 19 -14.70 -3.44 -1.39
C GLN A 19 -15.56 -4.63 -1.82
N ASN A 20 -15.03 -5.53 -2.65
CA ASN A 20 -15.76 -6.71 -3.10
C ASN A 20 -16.17 -7.61 -1.92
N PHE A 21 -15.28 -7.87 -0.96
CA PHE A 21 -15.62 -8.65 0.24
C PHE A 21 -16.71 -7.97 1.07
N PHE A 22 -16.69 -6.64 1.16
CA PHE A 22 -17.72 -5.89 1.87
C PHE A 22 -19.08 -5.99 1.17
N GLU A 23 -19.12 -5.85 -0.16
CA GLU A 23 -20.35 -5.95 -0.95
C GLU A 23 -20.96 -7.36 -0.93
N LEU A 24 -20.13 -8.39 -0.82
CA LEU A 24 -20.55 -9.79 -0.65
C LEU A 24 -20.95 -10.16 0.79
N GLY A 25 -20.88 -9.22 1.75
CA GLY A 25 -21.14 -9.50 3.17
C GLY A 25 -20.03 -10.30 3.88
N GLU A 26 -18.88 -10.52 3.23
CA GLU A 26 -17.72 -11.25 3.78
C GLU A 26 -16.86 -10.35 4.67
N TYR A 27 -17.46 -9.76 5.71
CA TYR A 27 -16.85 -8.70 6.53
C TYR A 27 -15.54 -9.11 7.21
N GLU A 28 -15.40 -10.36 7.64
CA GLU A 28 -14.17 -10.85 8.27
C GLU A 28 -12.98 -10.88 7.29
N LYS A 29 -13.23 -11.25 6.03
CA LYS A 29 -12.20 -11.20 4.98
C LYS A 29 -11.83 -9.76 4.64
N ALA A 30 -12.82 -8.87 4.54
CA ALA A 30 -12.60 -7.45 4.33
C ALA A 30 -11.75 -6.84 5.47
N ARG A 31 -12.13 -7.11 6.73
CA ARG A 31 -11.42 -6.65 7.94
C ARG A 31 -9.98 -7.16 7.98
N LYS A 32 -9.76 -8.45 7.71
CA LYS A 32 -8.42 -9.04 7.70
C LYS A 32 -7.52 -8.39 6.64
N LEU A 33 -8.03 -8.20 5.41
CA LEU A 33 -7.27 -7.56 4.35
C LEU A 33 -7.00 -6.08 4.64
N GLN A 34 -7.99 -5.35 5.19
CA GLN A 34 -7.82 -3.97 5.63
C GLN A 34 -6.74 -3.85 6.72
N TYR A 35 -6.72 -4.76 7.70
CA TYR A 35 -5.71 -4.77 8.76
C TYR A 35 -4.31 -4.97 8.20
N LEU A 36 -4.14 -5.85 7.21
CA LEU A 36 -2.86 -6.08 6.54
C LEU A 36 -2.41 -4.90 5.66
N LEU A 37 -3.35 -4.22 5.01
CA LEU A 37 -3.08 -3.05 4.18
C LEU A 37 -2.70 -1.82 5.01
N THR A 38 -3.27 -1.68 6.21
CA THR A 38 -3.18 -0.46 7.04
C THR A 38 -1.74 -0.01 7.34
N PRO A 39 -0.78 -0.89 7.70
CA PRO A 39 0.62 -0.51 7.89
C PRO A 39 1.24 0.14 6.65
N LEU A 40 1.07 -0.45 5.47
CA LEU A 40 1.58 0.11 4.22
C LEU A 40 0.90 1.45 3.91
N ALA A 41 -0.42 1.53 4.08
CA ALA A 41 -1.16 2.76 3.89
C ALA A 41 -0.62 3.89 4.78
N LYS A 42 -0.44 3.64 6.08
CA LYS A 42 0.13 4.61 7.02
C LYS A 42 1.56 5.01 6.66
N ALA A 43 2.38 4.07 6.20
CA ALA A 43 3.76 4.34 5.81
C ALA A 43 3.80 5.36 4.65
N VAL A 44 2.97 5.18 3.62
CA VAL A 44 2.99 6.02 2.41
C VAL A 44 2.16 7.30 2.53
N THR A 45 1.19 7.38 3.46
CA THR A 45 0.34 8.59 3.60
C THR A 45 0.71 9.47 4.79
N VAL A 46 1.24 8.89 5.87
CA VAL A 46 1.53 9.63 7.12
C VAL A 46 3.02 9.71 7.39
N LYS A 47 3.73 8.57 7.37
CA LYS A 47 5.13 8.51 7.83
C LYS A 47 6.12 9.08 6.82
N TYR A 48 5.99 8.71 5.55
CA TYR A 48 6.96 9.06 4.49
C TYR A 48 6.36 9.90 3.35
N GLY A 49 5.05 10.14 3.41
CA GLY A 49 4.31 10.96 2.44
C GLY A 49 4.58 10.58 0.98
N ILE A 50 4.56 11.59 0.11
CA ILE A 50 4.69 11.43 -1.35
C ILE A 50 6.03 10.78 -1.73
N GLY A 51 7.12 11.06 -1.02
CA GLY A 51 8.41 10.43 -1.26
C GLY A 51 8.36 8.92 -1.03
N GLY A 52 7.78 8.49 0.08
CA GLY A 52 7.56 7.08 0.37
C GLY A 52 6.57 6.42 -0.59
N LEU A 53 5.48 7.12 -0.96
CA LEU A 53 4.51 6.61 -1.93
C LEU A 53 5.17 6.29 -3.27
N LYS A 54 5.98 7.22 -3.80
CA LYS A 54 6.67 7.04 -5.08
C LYS A 54 7.69 5.89 -5.04
N VAL A 55 8.43 5.75 -3.95
CA VAL A 55 9.31 4.58 -3.75
C VAL A 55 8.50 3.29 -3.68
N ALA A 56 7.38 3.27 -2.96
CA ALA A 56 6.51 2.10 -2.89
C ALA A 56 5.94 1.72 -4.27
N MET A 57 5.61 2.70 -5.11
CA MET A 57 5.20 2.46 -6.51
C MET A 57 6.33 1.80 -7.32
N ASP A 58 7.56 2.32 -7.24
CA ASP A 58 8.73 1.72 -7.89
C ASP A 58 8.93 0.26 -7.43
N LEU A 59 8.81 0.00 -6.11
CA LEU A 59 8.91 -1.35 -5.54
C LEU A 59 7.79 -2.29 -5.98
N ALA A 60 6.61 -1.76 -6.28
CA ALA A 60 5.46 -2.52 -6.78
C ALA A 60 5.52 -2.77 -8.30
N GLY A 61 6.52 -2.25 -9.00
CA GLY A 61 6.68 -2.38 -10.46
C GLY A 61 5.97 -1.29 -11.27
N TYR A 62 5.47 -0.24 -10.61
CA TYR A 62 4.95 0.96 -11.26
C TYR A 62 6.04 2.04 -11.36
N PHE A 63 5.75 3.15 -12.04
CA PHE A 63 6.64 4.29 -12.11
C PHE A 63 6.23 5.37 -11.09
N GLY A 64 6.98 5.50 -9.98
CA GLY A 64 6.84 6.58 -9.01
C GLY A 64 7.92 7.66 -9.16
N GLY A 65 9.16 7.23 -9.37
CA GLY A 65 10.31 8.09 -9.64
C GLY A 65 10.62 9.10 -8.52
N ASN A 66 11.38 10.15 -8.85
CA ASN A 66 11.75 11.16 -7.87
C ASN A 66 10.62 12.18 -7.66
N PRO A 67 10.31 12.58 -6.41
CA PRO A 67 9.49 13.75 -6.14
C PRO A 67 10.14 15.03 -6.69
N ARG A 68 9.32 16.04 -6.98
CA ARG A 68 9.81 17.38 -7.30
C ARG A 68 10.22 18.07 -5.99
N LEU A 69 11.27 18.89 -6.04
CA LEU A 69 11.66 19.75 -4.93
C LEU A 69 10.48 20.63 -4.48
N PRO A 70 10.34 20.90 -3.16
CA PRO A 70 11.29 20.61 -2.07
C PRO A 70 11.19 19.18 -1.49
N LEU A 71 10.27 18.34 -1.99
CA LEU A 71 10.12 16.96 -1.50
C LEU A 71 11.31 16.10 -1.94
N LYS A 72 11.77 15.23 -1.05
CA LYS A 72 12.92 14.35 -1.28
C LYS A 72 12.48 12.90 -1.37
N ARG A 73 13.21 12.13 -2.17
CA ARG A 73 13.14 10.67 -2.11
C ARG A 73 13.72 10.21 -0.76
N PRO A 74 13.05 9.33 -0.02
CA PRO A 74 13.59 8.80 1.22
C PRO A 74 14.79 7.87 0.94
N GLY A 75 15.63 7.65 1.96
CA GLY A 75 16.83 6.83 1.85
C GLY A 75 16.57 5.32 1.92
N GLN A 76 17.65 4.53 1.86
CA GLN A 76 17.59 3.06 1.77
C GLN A 76 16.81 2.40 2.91
N GLU A 77 16.97 2.87 4.15
CA GLU A 77 16.27 2.31 5.31
C GLU A 77 14.74 2.32 5.15
N VAL A 78 14.22 3.40 4.56
CA VAL A 78 12.78 3.54 4.29
C VAL A 78 12.36 2.65 3.13
N GLU A 79 13.19 2.54 2.09
CA GLU A 79 12.93 1.62 0.98
C GLU A 79 12.82 0.17 1.49
N ASP A 80 13.72 -0.24 2.38
CA ASP A 80 13.73 -1.59 2.97
C ASP A 80 12.52 -1.83 3.89
N GLU A 81 12.07 -0.81 4.64
CA GLU A 81 10.81 -0.88 5.38
C GLU A 81 9.61 -1.06 4.45
N LEU A 82 9.49 -0.23 3.40
CA LEU A 82 8.39 -0.30 2.43
C LEU A 82 8.36 -1.64 1.70
N ARG A 83 9.54 -2.17 1.33
CA ARG A 83 9.67 -3.49 0.70
C ARG A 83 9.16 -4.60 1.62
N ARG A 84 9.53 -4.58 2.90
CA ARG A 84 9.04 -5.56 3.90
C ARG A 84 7.53 -5.48 4.09
N LEU A 85 6.96 -4.27 4.16
CA LEU A 85 5.51 -4.09 4.27
C LEU A 85 4.76 -4.61 3.04
N LEU A 86 5.32 -4.38 1.85
CA LEU A 86 4.74 -4.86 0.60
C LEU A 86 4.78 -6.38 0.48
N LEU A 87 5.90 -7.02 0.86
CA LEU A 87 6.04 -8.48 0.90
C LEU A 87 5.05 -9.10 1.88
N LYS A 88 4.97 -8.57 3.11
CA LYS A 88 4.02 -9.05 4.13
C LYS A 88 2.55 -9.01 3.66
N LEU A 89 2.20 -8.04 2.83
CA LEU A 89 0.87 -7.95 2.22
C LEU A 89 0.66 -9.00 1.12
N LYS A 90 1.71 -9.40 0.40
CA LYS A 90 1.68 -10.41 -0.68
C LYS A 90 1.74 -11.86 -0.15
N ASP A 91 2.61 -12.16 0.82
CA ASP A 91 2.88 -13.52 1.30
C ASP A 91 1.65 -14.23 1.86
N LEU A 92 0.71 -13.48 2.45
CA LEU A 92 -0.53 -14.04 3.01
C LEU A 92 -1.61 -14.33 1.94
N LYS A 93 -1.37 -13.98 0.68
CA LYS A 93 -2.26 -14.34 -0.45
C LYS A 93 -2.01 -15.77 -0.96
N GLU A 94 -0.83 -16.33 -0.73
CA GLU A 94 -0.51 -17.70 -1.14
C GLU A 94 -1.02 -18.76 -0.16
N ILE A 95 -1.53 -18.36 1.00
CA ILE A 95 -2.10 -19.25 2.03
C ILE A 95 -3.63 -19.34 1.90
N LYS A 96 -4.15 -19.33 0.66
CA LYS A 96 -5.58 -19.53 0.36
C LYS A 96 -5.78 -20.74 -0.52
#